data_AF-A0A9D7F7K6-F1
#
_entry.id   AF-A0A9D7F7K6-F1
#
_cell.length_a   1.000
_cell.length_b   1.000
_cell.length_c   1.000
_cell.angle_alpha   90.00
_cell.angle_beta   90.00
_cell.angle_gamma   90.00
#
_symmetry.space_group_name_H-M   'P 1'
#
loop_
_entity.id
_entity.type
_entity.pdbx_description
1 polymer ?
#
loop_
_entity_poly.entity_id
_entity_poly.type
_entity_poly.pdbx_seq_one_letter_code
_entity_poly.pdbx_strand_id
1 'polypeptide(L)'
;MADLALGTANVALSATVNNVAATTLAKISGVGDLSGGALSYTLNFGTVVQGVNGGSTALSLTNSAFGPADALAGTFNLSALQVGDPFLLGGFNSFDSLAAGSSLAGGLTVGFSGTSLGSFDRIIVLNRLSTNGSGPDLGLAAVELHLHGEVLAVPEPGTYGMMLTGLLVVMLGARRRTARQAA
;
A
#
# COMPACT_ATOMS: atom_id res chain seq x y z
N MET A 1 61.14 -36.87 19.62
CA MET A 1 59.94 -36.48 18.84
C MET A 1 60.11 -35.00 18.53
N ALA A 2 60.31 -34.64 17.27
CA ALA A 2 60.56 -33.26 16.84
C ALA A 2 59.25 -32.60 16.38
N ASP A 3 59.05 -31.33 16.74
CA ASP A 3 57.86 -30.56 16.42
C ASP A 3 57.81 -30.21 14.92
N LEU A 4 56.63 -30.29 14.30
CA LEU A 4 56.44 -30.00 12.88
C LEU A 4 56.23 -28.51 12.70
N ALA A 5 57.25 -27.81 12.19
CA ALA A 5 57.16 -26.39 11.90
C ALA A 5 56.10 -26.11 10.82
N LEU A 6 54.93 -25.62 11.24
CA LEU A 6 53.91 -25.10 10.33
C LEU A 6 54.40 -23.75 9.78
N GLY A 7 54.63 -23.68 8.47
CA GLY A 7 55.01 -22.46 7.78
C GLY A 7 53.94 -21.37 7.91
N THR A 8 54.35 -20.11 7.86
CA THR A 8 53.42 -18.97 7.86
C THR A 8 52.58 -18.97 6.58
N ALA A 9 51.26 -19.02 6.73
CA ALA A 9 50.32 -18.83 5.63
C ALA A 9 49.81 -17.39 5.64
N ASN A 10 50.02 -16.67 4.54
CA ASN A 10 49.44 -15.35 4.34
C ASN A 10 47.99 -15.52 3.88
N VAL A 11 47.04 -15.06 4.69
CA VAL A 11 45.63 -14.99 4.31
C VAL A 11 45.32 -13.57 3.85
N ALA A 12 44.95 -13.41 2.58
CA ALA A 12 44.47 -12.14 2.07
C ALA A 12 43.03 -11.91 2.52
N LEU A 13 42.80 -10.90 3.37
CA LEU A 13 41.47 -10.42 3.71
C LEU A 13 41.16 -9.17 2.87
N SER A 14 40.05 -9.20 2.16
CA SER A 14 39.48 -8.04 1.46
C SER A 14 38.05 -7.85 1.92
N ALA A 15 37.69 -6.61 2.24
CA ALA A 15 36.33 -6.23 2.60
C ALA A 15 36.03 -4.82 2.08
N THR A 16 34.80 -4.61 1.63
CA THR A 16 34.32 -3.30 1.18
C THR A 16 33.68 -2.56 2.36
N VAL A 17 34.06 -1.28 2.56
CA VAL A 17 33.41 -0.39 3.52
C VAL A 17 32.60 0.64 2.75
N ASN A 18 31.29 0.46 2.78
CA ASN A 18 30.31 1.29 2.09
C ASN A 18 29.34 1.87 3.12
N ASN A 19 28.61 2.91 2.72
CA ASN A 19 27.51 3.40 3.53
C ASN A 19 26.33 2.42 3.50
N VAL A 20 25.61 2.32 4.61
CA VAL A 20 24.46 1.41 4.74
C VAL A 20 23.33 1.86 3.81
N ALA A 21 22.65 0.90 3.18
CA ALA A 21 21.50 1.17 2.33
C ALA A 21 20.38 1.87 3.13
N ALA A 22 19.77 2.88 2.52
CA ALA A 22 18.67 3.64 3.11
C ALA A 22 17.48 3.59 2.17
N THR A 23 16.26 3.52 2.71
CA THR A 23 15.06 3.39 1.88
C THR A 23 14.18 4.60 2.06
N THR A 24 13.70 5.12 0.95
CA THR A 24 12.70 6.19 0.93
C THR A 24 11.54 5.78 0.05
N LEU A 25 10.32 5.90 0.58
CA LEU A 25 9.09 5.83 -0.21
C LEU A 25 8.61 7.23 -0.55
N ALA A 26 8.19 7.43 -1.80
CA ALA A 26 7.64 8.70 -2.27
C ALA A 26 6.45 8.47 -3.20
N LYS A 27 5.45 9.33 -3.13
CA LYS A 27 4.33 9.33 -4.08
C LYS A 27 4.76 9.99 -5.38
N ILE A 28 4.56 9.30 -6.50
CA ILE A 28 4.87 9.81 -7.85
C ILE A 28 3.63 10.46 -8.46
N SER A 29 2.47 9.79 -8.36
CA SER A 29 1.22 10.25 -8.97
C SER A 29 0.00 9.54 -8.38
N GLY A 30 -1.19 9.95 -8.83
CA GLY A 30 -2.45 9.33 -8.47
C GLY A 30 -3.17 9.97 -7.30
N VAL A 31 -4.20 9.27 -6.83
CA VAL A 31 -5.06 9.72 -5.72
C VAL A 31 -4.43 9.43 -4.35
N GLY A 32 -5.08 9.87 -3.28
CA GLY A 32 -4.65 9.64 -1.90
C GLY A 32 -3.45 10.46 -1.47
N ASP A 33 -3.28 10.57 -0.15
CA ASP A 33 -2.22 11.36 0.48
C ASP A 33 -1.22 10.43 1.15
N LEU A 34 0.05 10.54 0.72
CA LEU A 34 1.16 9.86 1.37
C LEU A 34 1.75 10.79 2.44
N SER A 35 1.82 10.29 3.67
CA SER A 35 2.38 10.99 4.82
C SER A 35 3.30 10.06 5.62
N GLY A 36 4.01 10.61 6.61
CA GLY A 36 5.00 9.87 7.40
C GLY A 36 6.42 9.99 6.85
N GLY A 37 7.28 9.02 7.19
CA GLY A 37 8.68 9.02 6.77
C GLY A 37 9.53 7.96 7.46
N ALA A 38 10.73 7.74 6.90
CA ALA A 38 11.76 6.82 7.38
C ALA A 38 11.31 5.35 7.47
N LEU A 39 10.63 4.97 8.54
CA LEU A 39 10.21 3.59 8.81
C LEU A 39 8.70 3.39 8.83
N SER A 40 7.89 4.45 8.82
CA SER A 40 6.44 4.34 8.85
C SER A 40 5.82 5.38 7.91
N TYR A 41 5.06 4.88 6.95
CA TYR A 41 4.36 5.65 5.94
C TYR A 41 2.88 5.35 6.00
N THR A 42 2.05 6.36 5.77
CA THR A 42 0.59 6.21 5.66
C THR A 42 0.14 6.71 4.31
N LEU A 43 -0.49 5.84 3.52
CA LEU A 43 -1.20 6.18 2.29
C LEU A 43 -2.70 6.17 2.58
N ASN A 44 -3.30 7.36 2.57
CA ASN A 44 -4.71 7.55 2.86
C ASN A 44 -5.49 7.88 1.59
N PHE A 45 -6.42 7.02 1.18
CA PHE A 45 -7.33 7.23 0.05
C PHE A 45 -8.55 8.10 0.40
N GLY A 46 -8.75 8.39 1.68
CA GLY A 46 -9.89 9.13 2.20
C GLY A 46 -11.18 8.33 2.10
N THR A 47 -12.28 9.05 1.94
CA THR A 47 -13.62 8.47 1.88
C THR A 47 -14.09 8.39 0.43
N VAL A 48 -14.55 7.20 0.04
CA VAL A 48 -15.10 6.89 -1.28
C VAL A 48 -16.55 6.48 -1.13
N VAL A 49 -17.35 6.82 -2.13
CA VAL A 49 -18.76 6.44 -2.17
C VAL A 49 -18.89 5.02 -2.74
N GLN A 50 -19.76 4.22 -2.16
CA GLN A 50 -20.00 2.85 -2.61
C GLN A 50 -20.36 2.79 -4.09
N GLY A 51 -19.73 1.86 -4.82
CA GLY A 51 -19.92 1.66 -6.25
C GLY A 51 -19.02 2.54 -7.13
N VAL A 52 -18.23 3.44 -6.54
CA VAL A 52 -17.21 4.23 -7.24
C VAL A 52 -15.82 3.65 -6.97
N ASN A 53 -14.95 3.63 -7.97
CA ASN A 53 -13.55 3.27 -7.74
C ASN A 53 -12.81 4.43 -7.07
N GLY A 54 -12.12 4.13 -5.97
CA GLY A 54 -11.33 5.11 -5.23
C GLY A 54 -10.09 5.61 -5.98
N GLY A 55 -9.66 4.89 -7.02
CA GLY A 55 -8.53 5.24 -7.87
C GLY A 55 -7.27 4.47 -7.50
N SER A 56 -6.14 4.88 -8.05
CA SER A 56 -4.83 4.30 -7.77
C SER A 56 -3.74 5.36 -7.52
N THR A 57 -2.73 4.95 -6.77
CA THR A 57 -1.55 5.73 -6.40
C THR A 57 -0.31 5.00 -6.86
N ALA A 58 0.59 5.70 -7.54
CA ALA A 58 1.91 5.19 -7.88
C ALA A 58 2.95 5.70 -6.88
N LEU A 59 3.75 4.79 -6.34
CA LEU A 59 4.82 5.05 -5.39
C LEU A 59 6.18 4.65 -5.98
N SER A 60 7.21 5.42 -5.64
CA SER A 60 8.61 5.10 -5.86
C SER A 60 9.21 4.55 -4.58
N LEU A 61 9.94 3.45 -4.69
CA LEU A 61 10.83 2.95 -3.65
C LEU A 61 12.27 3.22 -4.09
N THR A 62 13.03 3.98 -3.31
CA THR A 62 14.37 4.43 -3.68
C THR A 62 15.39 4.01 -2.63
N ASN A 63 16.54 3.52 -3.06
CA ASN A 63 17.71 3.44 -2.19
C ASN A 63 18.33 4.85 -2.09
N SER A 64 18.05 5.56 -1.01
CA SER A 64 18.43 6.96 -0.82
C SER A 64 19.83 7.14 -0.21
N ALA A 65 20.60 6.05 -0.07
CA ALA A 65 21.99 6.13 0.35
C ALA A 65 22.84 6.91 -0.67
N PHE A 66 23.84 7.66 -0.17
CA PHE A 66 24.71 8.51 -0.97
C PHE A 66 26.17 8.01 -0.97
N GLY A 67 26.87 8.21 -2.08
CA GLY A 67 28.27 7.79 -2.25
C GLY A 67 28.42 6.30 -2.57
N PRO A 68 29.61 5.70 -2.36
CA PRO A 68 29.76 4.24 -2.38
C PRO A 68 28.96 3.66 -1.22
N ALA A 69 27.80 3.11 -1.57
CA ALA A 69 26.83 2.61 -0.62
C ALA A 69 26.36 1.23 -1.04
N ASP A 70 25.88 0.50 -0.06
CA ASP A 70 25.34 -0.84 -0.23
C ASP A 70 24.10 -0.82 -1.13
N ALA A 71 23.90 -1.94 -1.82
CA ALA A 71 22.67 -2.17 -2.54
C ALA A 71 21.59 -2.61 -1.55
N LEU A 72 20.37 -2.12 -1.77
CA LEU A 72 19.21 -2.47 -0.97
C LEU A 72 18.54 -3.73 -1.55
N ALA A 73 18.29 -4.72 -0.71
CA ALA A 73 17.41 -5.83 -1.04
C ALA A 73 16.18 -5.81 -0.11
N GLY A 74 15.06 -6.36 -0.56
CA GLY A 74 13.87 -6.39 0.27
C GLY A 74 12.78 -7.34 -0.18
N THR A 75 11.95 -7.70 0.80
CA THR A 75 10.78 -8.56 0.63
C THR A 75 9.57 -7.93 1.31
N PHE A 76 8.44 -7.94 0.62
CA PHE A 76 7.19 -7.42 1.16
C PHE A 76 6.42 -8.55 1.86
N ASN A 77 6.04 -8.31 3.11
CA ASN A 77 5.05 -9.10 3.80
C ASN A 77 3.66 -8.48 3.56
N LEU A 78 2.82 -9.22 2.85
CA LEU A 78 1.45 -8.87 2.49
C LEU A 78 0.41 -9.64 3.32
N SER A 79 0.81 -10.33 4.38
CA SER A 79 -0.07 -11.22 5.15
C SER A 79 -1.24 -10.51 5.84
N ALA A 80 -1.14 -9.19 6.03
CA ALA A 80 -2.24 -8.39 6.58
C ALA A 80 -3.37 -8.18 5.56
N LEU A 81 -3.11 -8.34 4.25
CA LEU A 81 -4.15 -8.26 3.23
C LEU A 81 -4.93 -9.58 3.17
N GLN A 82 -6.25 -9.45 3.18
CA GLN A 82 -7.21 -10.55 3.14
C GLN A 82 -7.87 -10.63 1.76
N VAL A 83 -8.31 -11.82 1.38
CA VAL A 83 -9.13 -11.99 0.19
C VAL A 83 -10.42 -11.19 0.36
N GLY A 84 -10.73 -10.32 -0.61
CA GLY A 84 -11.89 -9.42 -0.57
C GLY A 84 -11.60 -8.04 0.00
N ASP A 85 -10.35 -7.76 0.41
CA ASP A 85 -9.95 -6.39 0.73
C ASP A 85 -10.07 -5.47 -0.49
N PRO A 86 -10.44 -4.19 -0.28
CA PRO A 86 -10.58 -3.23 -1.37
C PRO A 86 -9.25 -2.75 -1.94
N PHE A 87 -8.11 -3.13 -1.34
CA PHE A 87 -6.78 -2.72 -1.80
C PHE A 87 -6.24 -3.65 -2.88
N LEU A 88 -5.87 -3.06 -4.02
CA LEU A 88 -5.29 -3.75 -5.17
C LEU A 88 -3.81 -3.38 -5.28
N LEU A 89 -2.91 -4.36 -5.19
CA LEU A 89 -1.47 -4.11 -5.18
C LEU A 89 -0.82 -4.51 -6.51
N GLY A 90 0.14 -3.70 -6.97
CA GLY A 90 0.98 -3.99 -8.13
C GLY A 90 2.45 -3.64 -7.83
N GLY A 91 3.37 -4.47 -8.30
CA GLY A 91 4.82 -4.23 -8.16
C GLY A 91 5.44 -4.62 -6.81
N PHE A 92 4.66 -5.09 -5.84
CA PHE A 92 5.13 -5.55 -4.51
C PHE A 92 5.82 -6.93 -4.54
N ASN A 93 6.80 -7.07 -5.43
CA ASN A 93 7.64 -8.27 -5.53
C ASN A 93 8.91 -8.11 -4.67
N SER A 94 9.53 -9.23 -4.31
CA SER A 94 10.89 -9.18 -3.78
C SER A 94 11.84 -8.57 -4.80
N PHE A 95 12.82 -7.81 -4.32
CA PHE A 95 13.87 -7.25 -5.15
C PHE A 95 15.22 -7.44 -4.47
N ASP A 96 16.24 -7.58 -5.30
CA ASP A 96 17.63 -7.67 -4.92
C ASP A 96 18.40 -6.50 -5.54
N SER A 97 19.53 -6.18 -4.91
CA SER A 97 20.56 -5.32 -5.49
C SER A 97 20.09 -3.95 -6.03
N LEU A 98 19.12 -3.29 -5.36
CA LEU A 98 18.74 -1.92 -5.72
C LEU A 98 19.88 -0.96 -5.39
N ALA A 99 20.58 -0.52 -6.44
CA ALA A 99 21.75 0.33 -6.34
C ALA A 99 21.45 1.67 -5.63
N ALA A 100 22.45 2.21 -4.95
CA ALA A 100 22.38 3.52 -4.31
C ALA A 100 21.95 4.61 -5.30
N GLY A 101 21.06 5.50 -4.86
CA GLY A 101 20.45 6.56 -5.68
C GLY A 101 19.41 6.05 -6.69
N SER A 102 19.22 4.74 -6.85
CA SER A 102 18.29 4.17 -7.82
C SER A 102 16.93 3.88 -7.21
N SER A 103 15.90 3.93 -8.07
CA SER A 103 14.53 3.57 -7.71
C SER A 103 14.14 2.23 -8.29
N LEU A 104 13.27 1.50 -7.58
CA LEU A 104 12.78 0.20 -7.99
C LEU A 104 12.10 0.29 -9.37
N ALA A 105 12.58 -0.50 -10.32
CA ALA A 105 12.05 -0.52 -11.67
C ALA A 105 10.58 -0.98 -11.67
N GLY A 106 9.74 -0.27 -12.43
CA GLY A 106 8.29 -0.52 -12.48
C GLY A 106 7.49 0.12 -11.34
N GLY A 107 8.15 0.56 -10.27
CA GLY A 107 7.51 1.21 -9.12
C GLY A 107 6.53 0.29 -8.38
N LEU A 108 5.79 0.90 -7.45
CA LEU A 108 4.73 0.25 -6.69
C LEU A 108 3.40 0.94 -6.99
N THR A 109 2.31 0.18 -7.10
CA THR A 109 0.97 0.74 -7.29
C THR A 109 0.02 0.19 -6.24
N VAL A 110 -0.75 1.08 -5.62
CA VAL A 110 -1.83 0.74 -4.70
C VAL A 110 -3.13 1.31 -5.27
N GLY A 111 -4.12 0.46 -5.51
CA GLY A 111 -5.48 0.83 -5.87
C GLY A 111 -6.44 0.64 -4.71
N PHE A 112 -7.52 1.41 -4.71
CA PHE A 112 -8.60 1.28 -3.73
C PHE A 112 -9.97 1.16 -4.41
N SER A 113 -10.71 0.10 -4.10
CA SER A 113 -12.03 -0.19 -4.64
C SER A 113 -13.13 0.22 -3.67
N GLY A 114 -14.09 1.04 -4.12
CA GLY A 114 -15.27 1.39 -3.32
C GLY A 114 -16.41 0.36 -3.41
N THR A 115 -16.12 -0.91 -3.65
CA THR A 115 -17.15 -1.96 -3.79
C THR A 115 -17.68 -2.46 -2.45
N SER A 116 -16.79 -2.59 -1.46
CA SER A 116 -17.11 -3.09 -0.12
C SER A 116 -17.26 -1.93 0.86
N LEU A 117 -18.37 -1.85 1.57
CA LEU A 117 -18.61 -0.84 2.61
C LEU A 117 -17.73 -1.05 3.84
N GLY A 118 -17.33 0.04 4.49
CA GLY A 118 -16.61 0.02 5.77
C GLY A 118 -15.35 0.87 5.78
N SER A 119 -14.64 0.85 6.91
CA SER A 119 -13.31 1.45 7.05
C SER A 119 -12.26 0.34 6.97
N PHE A 120 -11.23 0.58 6.17
CA PHE A 120 -10.19 -0.39 5.87
C PHE A 120 -8.83 0.18 6.24
N ASP A 121 -8.12 -0.58 7.07
CA ASP A 121 -6.77 -0.27 7.53
C ASP A 121 -5.90 -1.51 7.39
N ARG A 122 -4.84 -1.44 6.59
CA ARG A 122 -3.95 -2.57 6.27
C ARG A 122 -2.50 -2.14 6.31
N ILE A 123 -1.62 -3.05 6.71
CA ILE A 123 -0.19 -2.75 6.81
C ILE A 123 0.58 -3.67 5.87
N ILE A 124 1.39 -3.07 5.02
CA ILE A 124 2.41 -3.77 4.24
C ILE A 124 3.74 -3.54 4.93
N VAL A 125 4.47 -4.63 5.21
CA VAL A 125 5.79 -4.54 5.87
C VAL A 125 6.87 -4.87 4.85
N LEU A 126 7.81 -3.96 4.65
CA LEU A 126 9.00 -4.17 3.85
C LEU A 126 10.17 -4.57 4.77
N ASN A 127 10.57 -5.84 4.68
CA ASN A 127 11.78 -6.34 5.31
C ASN A 127 12.97 -6.06 4.38
N ARG A 128 14.08 -5.59 4.95
CA ARG A 128 15.17 -5.00 4.16
C ARG A 128 16.53 -5.53 4.59
N LEU A 129 17.42 -5.61 3.62
CA LEU A 129 18.82 -5.98 3.77
C LEU A 129 19.71 -4.95 3.10
N SER A 130 20.84 -4.64 3.75
CA SER A 130 21.96 -3.92 3.16
C SER A 130 22.97 -4.95 2.67
N THR A 131 23.29 -4.89 1.37
CA THR A 131 24.13 -5.90 0.70
C THR A 131 25.33 -5.23 0.02
N ASN A 132 26.54 -5.74 0.28
CA ASN A 132 27.78 -5.17 -0.26
C ASN A 132 28.74 -6.21 -0.85
N GLY A 133 28.32 -7.47 -0.89
CA GLY A 133 29.10 -8.60 -1.41
C GLY A 133 30.30 -9.02 -0.56
N SER A 134 30.57 -8.31 0.55
CA SER A 134 31.68 -8.57 1.48
C SER A 134 31.13 -9.06 2.82
N GLY A 135 30.97 -10.37 2.95
CA GLY A 135 30.47 -10.99 4.19
C GLY A 135 28.94 -11.14 4.24
N PRO A 136 28.36 -11.37 5.42
CA PRO A 136 26.92 -11.58 5.57
C PRO A 136 26.15 -10.27 5.39
N ASP A 137 24.96 -10.38 4.79
CA ASP A 137 24.06 -9.24 4.63
C ASP A 137 23.61 -8.68 5.98
N LEU A 138 23.47 -7.34 6.04
CA LEU A 138 23.04 -6.65 7.25
C LEU A 138 21.51 -6.48 7.25
N GLY A 139 20.86 -7.04 8.27
CA GLY A 139 19.45 -6.81 8.57
C GLY A 139 19.17 -5.36 8.92
N LEU A 140 18.23 -4.74 8.22
CA LEU A 140 17.75 -3.39 8.53
C LEU A 140 16.38 -3.43 9.20
N ALA A 141 16.04 -2.37 9.94
CA ALA A 141 14.69 -2.22 10.49
C ALA A 141 13.64 -2.25 9.38
N ALA A 142 12.51 -2.91 9.62
CA ALA A 142 11.44 -2.98 8.65
C ALA A 142 10.79 -1.60 8.41
N VAL A 143 10.26 -1.40 7.22
CA VAL A 143 9.47 -0.20 6.86
C VAL A 143 8.01 -0.62 6.76
N GLU A 144 7.12 0.12 7.41
CA GLU A 144 5.69 -0.11 7.36
C GLU A 144 5.01 0.88 6.43
N LEU A 145 4.15 0.38 5.56
CA LEU A 145 3.23 1.17 4.74
C LEU A 145 1.80 0.85 5.17
N HIS A 146 1.20 1.77 5.89
CA HIS A 146 -0.18 1.76 6.34
C HIS A 146 -1.09 2.25 5.21
N LEU A 147 -2.08 1.46 4.84
CA LEU A 147 -3.07 1.75 3.82
C LEU A 147 -4.40 2.03 4.50
N HIS A 148 -4.94 3.22 4.26
CA HIS A 148 -6.19 3.66 4.85
C HIS A 148 -7.20 4.06 3.77
N GLY A 149 -8.45 3.67 3.95
CA GLY A 149 -9.55 4.12 3.11
C GLY A 149 -10.91 3.76 3.71
N GLU A 150 -11.92 4.57 3.43
CA GLU A 150 -13.29 4.36 3.90
C GLU A 150 -14.25 4.32 2.71
N VAL A 151 -15.24 3.44 2.77
CA VAL A 151 -16.30 3.32 1.77
C VAL A 151 -17.65 3.51 2.45
N LEU A 152 -18.35 4.59 2.09
CA LEU A 152 -19.66 4.94 2.64
C LEU A 152 -20.78 4.68 1.64
N ALA A 153 -21.94 4.26 2.16
CA ALA A 153 -23.13 4.09 1.34
C ALA A 153 -23.65 5.45 0.87
N VAL A 154 -24.18 5.50 -0.36
CA VAL A 154 -24.98 6.66 -0.80
C VAL A 154 -26.27 6.65 0.01
N PRO A 155 -26.63 7.74 0.71
CA PRO A 155 -27.95 7.85 1.31
C PRO A 155 -29.03 7.64 0.23
N GLU A 156 -29.93 6.67 0.44
CA GLU A 156 -30.97 6.36 -0.54
C GLU A 156 -31.66 7.64 -1.02
N PRO A 157 -31.82 7.86 -2.33
CA PRO A 157 -32.50 9.04 -2.83
C PRO A 157 -33.89 9.10 -2.21
N GLY A 158 -34.28 10.28 -1.70
CA GLY A 158 -35.64 10.55 -1.20
C GLY A 158 -36.76 10.26 -2.21
N THR A 159 -36.39 9.87 -3.44
CA THR A 159 -37.24 9.27 -4.47
C THR A 159 -38.14 8.16 -3.95
N TYR A 160 -37.71 7.27 -3.04
CA TYR A 160 -38.62 6.27 -2.48
C TYR A 160 -39.70 6.91 -1.59
N GLY A 161 -39.31 7.90 -0.77
CA GLY A 161 -40.27 8.70 -0.01
C GLY A 161 -41.24 9.47 -0.91
N MET A 162 -40.74 10.05 -2.01
CA MET A 162 -41.55 10.76 -3.00
C MET A 162 -42.47 9.83 -3.81
N MET A 163 -42.00 8.63 -4.15
CA MET A 163 -42.83 7.61 -4.82
C MET A 163 -43.92 7.10 -3.89
N LEU A 164 -43.60 6.79 -2.63
CA LEU A 164 -44.58 6.34 -1.64
C LEU A 164 -45.64 7.40 -1.37
N THR A 165 -45.22 8.65 -1.15
CA THR A 165 -46.15 9.77 -0.95
C THR A 165 -47.00 10.06 -2.19
N GLY A 166 -46.41 10.02 -3.38
CA GLY A 166 -47.13 10.16 -4.65
C GLY A 166 -48.19 9.09 -4.84
N LEU A 167 -47.85 7.82 -4.58
CA LEU A 167 -48.79 6.69 -4.67
C LEU A 167 -49.97 6.86 -3.70
N LEU A 168 -49.67 7.31 -2.48
CA LEU A 168 -50.66 7.54 -1.43
C LEU A 168 -51.64 8.66 -1.81
N VAL A 169 -51.15 9.75 -2.40
CA VAL A 169 -51.97 10.86 -2.91
C VAL A 169 -52.88 10.39 -4.05
N VAL A 170 -52.37 9.58 -4.99
CA VAL A 170 -53.17 9.03 -6.09
C VAL A 170 -54.25 8.09 -5.58
N MET A 171 -53.94 7.19 -4.62
CA MET A 171 -54.92 6.29 -4.02
C MET A 171 -56.03 7.04 -3.27
N LEU A 172 -55.66 8.06 -2.49
CA LEU A 172 -56.63 8.93 -1.80
C LEU A 172 -57.49 9.72 -2.79
N GLY A 173 -56.91 10.20 -3.89
CA GLY A 173 -57.62 10.88 -4.97
C GLY A 173 -58.59 9.97 -5.72
N ALA A 174 -58.19 8.73 -6.02
CA ALA A 174 -59.02 7.74 -6.70
C ALA A 174 -60.22 7.33 -5.83
N ARG A 175 -60.01 7.07 -4.53
CA ARG A 175 -61.09 6.74 -3.57
C ARG A 175 -62.13 7.85 -3.45
N ARG A 176 -61.70 9.12 -3.48
CA ARG A 176 -62.61 10.28 -3.45
C ARG A 176 -63.45 10.41 -4.73
N ARG A 177 -62.89 10.03 -5.88
CA ARG A 177 -63.61 10.06 -7.16
C ARG A 177 -64.65 8.95 -7.26
N THR A 178 -64.31 7.73 -6.85
CA THR A 178 -65.28 6.61 -6.83
C THR A 178 -66.42 6.85 -5.86
N ALA A 179 -66.16 7.46 -4.69
CA ALA A 179 -67.21 7.81 -3.73
C ALA A 179 -68.17 8.90 -4.23
N ARG A 180 -67.71 9.82 -5.09
CA ARG A 180 -68.55 10.88 -5.68
C ARG A 180 -69.35 10.42 -6.89
N GLN A 181 -68.98 9.32 -7.54
CA GLN A 181 -69.74 8.74 -8.66
C GLN A 181 -70.83 7.77 -8.20
N ALA A 182 -70.84 7.39 -6.93
CA ALA A 182 -71.81 6.48 -6.32
C ALA A 182 -72.90 7.19 -5.48
N ALA A 183 -72.91 8.52 -5.48
CA ALA A 183 -73.91 9.38 -4.84
C ALA A 183 -74.62 10.22 -5.90
#